data_AF-A0A1Z9MRN5-F1
#
_entry.id   AF-A0A1Z9MRN5-F1
#
_cell.length_a   1.000
_cell.length_b   1.000
_cell.length_c   1.000
_cell.angle_alpha   90.00
_cell.angle_beta   90.00
_cell.angle_gamma   90.00
#
_symmetry.space_group_name_H-M   'P 1'
#
loop_
_entity.id
_entity.type
_entity.pdbx_description
1 polymer ?
#
loop_
_entity_poly.entity_id
_entity_poly.type
_entity_poly.pdbx_seq_one_letter_code
_entity_poly.pdbx_strand_id
1 'polypeptide(L)'
;MTTITKTEKVLNALMSGTELTAKQITSRYGVKNVRAVMSKLRTEGYPIFLNKRVSSFDGQTYNKYRLGTAPRSVIAAGYQALRAV
;
A
#
# COMPACT_ATOMS: atom_id res chain seq x y z
N MET A 1 -24.63 6.17 -9.67
CA MET A 1 -23.93 5.67 -8.47
C MET A 1 -22.55 5.18 -8.90
N THR A 2 -21.48 5.77 -8.39
CA THR A 2 -20.12 5.29 -8.65
C THR A 2 -19.87 4.02 -7.85
N THR A 3 -19.77 2.88 -8.53
CA THR A 3 -19.45 1.60 -7.89
C THR A 3 -18.00 1.63 -7.42
N ILE A 4 -17.77 1.96 -6.14
CA ILE A 4 -16.42 2.00 -5.58
C ILE A 4 -15.84 0.59 -5.57
N THR A 5 -14.74 0.40 -6.29
CA THR A 5 -14.06 -0.89 -6.39
C THR A 5 -13.44 -1.27 -5.04
N LYS A 6 -13.23 -2.58 -4.80
CA LYS A 6 -12.53 -3.04 -3.58
C LYS A 6 -11.11 -2.44 -3.49
N THR A 7 -10.46 -2.26 -4.63
CA THR A 7 -9.17 -1.58 -4.77
C THR A 7 -9.23 -0.13 -4.29
N GLU A 8 -10.23 0.64 -4.72
CA GLU A 8 -10.44 2.02 -4.26
C GLU A 8 -10.74 2.11 -2.77
N LYS A 9 -11.53 1.18 -2.21
CA LYS A 9 -11.78 1.15 -0.76
C LYS A 9 -10.49 0.96 0.05
N VAL A 10 -9.61 0.09 -0.43
CA VAL A 10 -8.29 -0.11 0.19
C VAL A 10 -7.42 1.14 0.04
N LEU A 11 -7.38 1.73 -1.16
CA LEU A 11 -6.63 2.95 -1.42
C LEU A 11 -7.09 4.10 -0.51
N ASN A 12 -8.40 4.34 -0.42
CA ASN A 12 -8.97 5.39 0.42
C ASN A 12 -8.59 5.21 1.89
N ALA A 13 -8.58 3.97 2.38
CA ALA A 13 -8.13 3.67 3.73
C ALA A 13 -6.64 3.95 3.93
N LEU A 14 -5.79 3.60 2.96
CA LEU A 14 -4.36 3.90 3.05
C LEU A 14 -4.09 5.41 2.95
N MET A 15 -4.84 6.14 2.11
CA MET A 15 -4.74 7.59 1.96
C MET A 15 -5.17 8.34 3.22
N SER A 16 -6.13 7.82 3.99
CA SER A 16 -6.49 8.39 5.29
C SER A 16 -5.43 8.14 6.38
N GLY A 17 -4.30 7.51 6.05
CA GLY A 17 -3.19 7.26 6.96
C GLY A 17 -3.33 5.96 7.76
N THR A 18 -4.33 5.12 7.46
CA THR A 18 -4.47 3.85 8.18
C THR A 18 -3.39 2.85 7.75
N GLU A 19 -2.74 2.22 8.73
CA GLU A 19 -1.82 1.12 8.50
C GLU A 19 -2.54 -0.21 8.68
N LEU A 20 -2.59 -1.03 7.64
CA LEU A 20 -3.37 -2.27 7.66
C LEU A 20 -2.53 -3.48 7.29
N THR A 21 -2.71 -4.57 8.04
CA THR A 21 -2.15 -5.88 7.68
C THR A 21 -2.94 -6.51 6.53
N ALA A 22 -2.33 -7.47 5.83
CA ALA A 22 -3.03 -8.23 4.78
C ALA A 22 -4.31 -8.90 5.31
N LYS A 23 -4.28 -9.46 6.53
CA LYS A 23 -5.44 -10.08 7.19
C LYS A 23 -6.58 -9.07 7.40
N GLN A 24 -6.25 -7.87 7.88
CA GLN A 24 -7.23 -6.80 8.08
C GLN A 24 -7.84 -6.33 6.76
N ILE A 25 -7.04 -6.24 5.68
CA ILE A 25 -7.53 -5.84 4.36
C ILE A 25 -8.50 -6.89 3.79
N THR A 26 -8.15 -8.17 3.88
CA THR A 26 -9.02 -9.26 3.45
C THR A 26 -10.33 -9.28 4.25
N SER A 27 -10.25 -9.13 5.57
CA SER A 27 -11.43 -9.13 6.45
C SER A 27 -12.34 -7.92 6.23
N ARG A 28 -11.79 -6.69 6.13
CA ARG A 28 -12.59 -5.45 6.02
C ARG A 28 -13.13 -5.20 4.61
N TYR A 29 -12.39 -5.58 3.57
CA TYR A 29 -12.70 -5.20 2.19
C TYR A 29 -12.94 -6.39 1.25
N GLY A 30 -12.89 -7.63 1.75
CA GLY A 30 -13.17 -8.84 0.97
C GLY A 30 -12.22 -9.04 -0.21
N VAL A 31 -10.96 -8.60 -0.06
CA VAL A 31 -9.90 -8.75 -1.06
C VAL A 31 -9.25 -10.12 -0.91
N LYS A 32 -9.39 -10.98 -1.94
CA LYS A 32 -8.81 -12.33 -1.96
C LYS A 32 -7.28 -12.31 -2.10
N ASN A 33 -6.77 -11.48 -3.00
CA ASN A 33 -5.33 -11.34 -3.24
C ASN A 33 -4.86 -9.90 -2.97
N VAL A 34 -4.47 -9.66 -1.71
CA VAL A 34 -4.00 -8.33 -1.27
C VAL A 34 -2.70 -7.93 -1.97
N ARG A 35 -1.80 -8.88 -2.24
CA ARG A 35 -0.53 -8.59 -2.93
C ARG A 35 -0.77 -8.05 -4.34
N ALA A 36 -1.69 -8.65 -5.08
CA ALA A 36 -2.07 -8.18 -6.41
C ALA A 36 -2.65 -6.76 -6.38
N VAL A 37 -3.54 -6.47 -5.42
CA VAL A 37 -4.08 -5.12 -5.22
C VAL A 37 -2.97 -4.11 -4.94
N MET A 38 -2.05 -4.41 -4.03
CA MET A 38 -0.94 -3.50 -3.73
C MET A 38 0.02 -3.33 -4.91
N SER A 39 0.24 -4.37 -5.70
CA SER A 39 1.04 -4.29 -6.93
C SER A 39 0.39 -3.33 -7.92
N LYS A 40 -0.91 -3.48 -8.16
CA LYS A 40 -1.69 -2.60 -9.05
C LYS A 40 -1.62 -1.14 -8.60
N LEU A 41 -1.82 -0.88 -7.31
CA LEU A 41 -1.74 0.49 -6.79
C LEU A 41 -0.33 1.09 -6.92
N ARG A 42 0.74 0.30 -6.77
CA ARG A 42 2.11 0.79 -7.02
C ARG A 42 2.36 1.12 -8.48
N THR A 43 1.85 0.31 -9.40
CA THR A 43 1.95 0.59 -10.85
C THR A 43 1.15 1.82 -11.26
N GLU A 44 0.08 2.16 -10.52
CA GLU A 44 -0.69 3.40 -10.67
C GLU A 44 0.04 4.63 -10.07
N GLY A 45 1.21 4.44 -9.45
CA GLY A 45 2.04 5.53 -8.93
C GLY A 45 1.86 5.82 -7.43
N TYR A 46 1.07 5.02 -6.70
CA TYR A 46 0.90 5.22 -5.25
C TYR A 46 2.11 4.66 -4.48
N PRO A 47 2.76 5.47 -3.62
CA PRO A 47 3.91 5.05 -2.82
C PRO A 47 3.47 4.20 -1.62
N ILE A 48 3.18 2.93 -1.88
CA ILE A 48 2.72 1.95 -0.88
C ILE A 48 3.87 1.05 -0.44
N PHE A 49 4.15 1.07 0.85
CA PHE A 49 5.22 0.30 1.46
C PHE A 49 4.68 -0.80 2.37
N LEU A 50 5.44 -1.89 2.49
CA LEU A 50 5.20 -2.94 3.45
C LEU A 50 6.24 -2.83 4.56
N ASN A 51 5.79 -2.38 5.73
CA ASN A 51 6.66 -2.14 6.87
C ASN A 51 6.53 -3.29 7.86
N LYS A 52 7.68 -3.76 8.37
CA LYS A 52 7.74 -4.65 9.52
C LYS A 52 7.59 -3.82 10.79
N ARG A 53 6.59 -4.14 11.60
CA ARG A 53 6.34 -3.50 12.90
C ARG A 53 6.24 -4.59 13.97
N VAL A 54 7.06 -4.46 15.00
CA VAL A 54 6.88 -5.24 16.23
C VAL A 54 5.72 -4.63 16.98
N SER A 55 4.73 -5.43 17.32
CA SER A 55 3.58 -4.99 18.10
C SER A 55 3.96 -4.97 19.57
N SER A 56 3.68 -3.85 20.24
CA SER A 56 3.96 -3.66 21.66
C SER A 56 3.04 -4.47 22.58
N PHE A 57 1.97 -5.05 22.04
CA PHE A 57 0.96 -5.79 22.82
C PHE A 57 1.31 -7.27 22.99
N ASP A 58 1.81 -7.91 21.92
CA ASP A 58 2.06 -9.36 21.85
C ASP A 58 3.52 -9.69 21.47
N GLY A 59 4.36 -8.66 21.25
CA GLY A 59 5.77 -8.82 20.87
C GLY A 59 5.97 -9.39 19.46
N GLN A 60 4.89 -9.60 18.70
CA GLN A 60 4.97 -10.25 17.39
C GLN A 60 5.27 -9.24 16.29
N THR A 61 6.00 -9.70 15.26
CA THR A 61 6.30 -8.87 14.10
C THR A 61 5.22 -9.01 13.04
N TYR A 62 4.56 -7.91 12.71
CA TYR A 62 3.54 -7.84 11.67
C TYR A 62 4.01 -7.02 10.47
N ASN A 63 3.61 -7.48 9.29
CA ASN A 63 3.77 -6.75 8.05
C ASN A 63 2.53 -5.88 7.82
N LYS A 64 2.69 -4.55 7.89
CA LYS A 64 1.63 -3.57 7.65
C LYS A 64 1.87 -2.80 6.36
N TYR A 65 0.81 -2.62 5.59
CA TYR A 65 0.81 -1.72 4.44
C TYR A 65 0.49 -0.31 4.91
N ARG A 66 1.26 0.66 4.39
CA ARG A 66 0.99 2.10 4.58
C ARG A 66 1.23 2.86 3.30
N LEU A 67 0.52 3.96 3.12
CA LEU A 67 0.95 5.02 2.22
C LEU A 67 2.09 5.79 2.92
N GLY A 68 3.16 6.06 2.19
CA GLY A 68 4.30 6.78 2.73
C GLY A 68 4.88 7.77 1.74
N THR A 69 5.84 8.56 2.21
CA THR A 69 6.64 9.41 1.34
C THR A 69 7.53 8.54 0.46
N ALA A 70 7.54 8.79 -0.85
CA ALA A 70 8.44 8.12 -1.76
C ALA A 70 9.90 8.41 -1.35
N PRO A 71 10.77 7.39 -1.20
CA PRO A 71 12.16 7.62 -0.86
C PRO A 71 12.87 8.35 -2.01
N ARG A 72 13.87 9.17 -1.67
CA ARG A 72 14.65 9.96 -2.65
C ARG A 72 15.22 9.11 -3.79
N SER A 73 15.61 7.86 -3.51
CA SER A 73 16.11 6.92 -4.51
C SER A 73 15.07 6.56 -5.58
N VAL A 74 13.81 6.33 -5.19
CA VAL A 74 12.72 6.03 -6.13
C VAL A 74 12.41 7.24 -7.00
N ILE A 75 12.40 8.44 -6.39
CA ILE A 75 12.20 9.68 -7.14
C ILE A 75 13.32 9.89 -8.17
N ALA A 76 14.58 9.72 -7.77
CA ALA A 76 15.73 9.82 -8.66
C ALA A 76 15.68 8.81 -9.81
N ALA A 77 15.35 7.54 -9.52
CA ALA A 77 15.16 6.51 -10.54
C ALA A 77 14.04 6.86 -11.53
N GLY A 78 12.94 7.44 -11.05
CA GLY A 78 11.86 7.94 -11.91
C GLY A 78 12.35 9.02 -12.88
N TYR A 79 13.09 10.02 -12.40
CA TYR A 79 13.66 11.06 -13.27
C TYR A 79 14.72 10.54 -14.24
N GLN A 80 15.52 9.55 -13.82
CA GLN A 80 16.48 8.89 -14.72
C GLN A 80 15.75 8.17 -15.86
N ALA A 81 14.68 7.43 -15.55
CA ALA A 81 13.87 6.76 -16.56
C ALA A 81 13.20 7.76 -17.52
N LEU A 82 12.66 8.87 -17.02
CA LEU A 82 12.04 9.90 -17.86
C LEU A 82 13.04 10.62 -18.78
N ARG A 83 14.32 10.70 -18.41
CA ARG A 83 15.37 11.29 -19.25
C ARG A 83 15.89 10.33 -20.33
N ALA A 84 15.65 9.04 -20.16
CA ALA A 84 16.07 8.01 -21.12
C ALA A 84 15.07 7.85 -22.29
N VAL A 85 13.94 8.57 -22.24
CA VAL A 85 12.94 8.69 -23.29
C VAL A 85 13.23 9.94 -24.11
#